data_AF-A0A7X8B4B3-F1
#
_entry.id   AF-A0A7X8B4B3-F1
#
_cell.length_a   1.000
_cell.length_b   1.000
_cell.length_c   1.000
_cell.angle_alpha   90.00
_cell.angle_beta   90.00
_cell.angle_gamma   90.00
#
_symmetry.space_group_name_H-M   'P 1'
#
loop_
_entity.id
_entity.type
_entity.pdbx_description
1 polymer ?
#
loop_
_entity_poly.entity_id
_entity_poly.type
_entity_poly.pdbx_seq_one_letter_code
_entity_poly.pdbx_strand_id
1 'polypeptide(L)' 'MSAEFEPRIVAFCCNWCAYAGADLAGVSRLQYPPNIRVIRVMCSGRISPDFILKAFQLGADGVLISG' A
#
# COMPACT_ATOMS: atom_id res chain seq x y z
N MET A 1 -8.10 9.36 27.50
CA MET A 1 -8.42 9.54 26.06
C MET A 1 -7.61 8.50 25.31
N SER A 2 -8.23 7.40 24.92
CA SER A 2 -7.63 6.46 23.98
C SER A 2 -7.31 7.23 22.70
N ALA A 3 -6.03 7.31 22.32
CA ALA A 3 -5.65 7.86 21.03
C ALA A 3 -6.41 7.08 19.95
N GLU A 4 -7.10 7.78 19.03
CA GLU A 4 -7.75 7.12 17.90
C GLU A 4 -6.70 6.34 17.11
N PHE A 5 -6.95 5.04 16.94
CA PHE A 5 -6.05 4.15 16.23
C PHE A 5 -6.13 4.44 14.73
N GLU A 6 -5.02 4.89 14.14
CA GLU A 6 -4.88 5.04 12.69
C GLU A 6 -3.98 3.93 12.13
N PRO A 7 -4.53 2.99 11.33
CA PRO A 7 -3.79 1.80 10.91
C PRO A 7 -2.72 2.16 9.89
N ARG A 8 -1.51 1.63 10.07
CA ARG A 8 -0.39 1.80 9.13
C ARG A 8 -0.46 0.74 8.04
N ILE A 9 -0.79 1.15 6.82
CA ILE A 9 -0.94 0.23 5.69
C ILE A 9 0.25 0.36 4.75
N VAL A 10 0.86 -0.78 4.42
CA VAL A 10 1.88 -0.88 3.35
C VAL A 10 1.21 -1.46 2.11
N ALA A 11 1.31 -0.76 0.98
CA ALA A 11 0.72 -1.20 -0.27
C ALA A 11 1.78 -1.52 -1.32
N PHE A 12 1.80 -2.74 -1.82
CA PHE A 12 2.62 -3.12 -2.96
C PHE A 12 1.79 -2.97 -4.24
N CYS A 13 2.14 -1.98 -5.06
CA CYS A 13 1.44 -1.68 -6.30
C CYS A 13 2.32 -2.00 -7.50
N CYS A 14 1.78 -2.76 -8.46
CA CYS A 14 2.47 -2.97 -9.73
C CYS A 14 2.59 -1.66 -10.51
N ASN A 15 3.66 -1.54 -11.29
CA ASN A 15 3.96 -0.34 -12.07
C ASN A 15 2.92 -0.08 -13.17
N TRP A 16 2.34 -1.14 -13.75
CA TRP A 16 1.55 -1.04 -14.98
C TRP A 16 0.08 -0.69 -14.75
N CYS A 17 -0.55 -1.30 -13.74
CA CYS A 17 -1.99 -1.15 -13.48
C CYS A 17 -2.24 -0.38 -12.19
N ALA A 18 -1.87 -0.95 -11.04
CA ALA A 18 -2.21 -0.42 -9.73
C ALA A 18 -1.57 0.94 -9.43
N TYR A 19 -0.28 1.10 -9.72
CA TYR A 19 0.43 2.36 -9.49
C TYR A 19 -0.09 3.45 -10.43
N ALA A 20 -0.38 3.12 -11.70
CA ALA A 20 -1.03 4.05 -12.64
C ALA A 20 -2.44 4.45 -12.17
N GLY A 21 -3.19 3.52 -11.57
CA GLY A 21 -4.49 3.81 -10.94
C GLY A 21 -4.36 4.74 -9.73
N ALA A 22 -3.31 4.57 -8.92
CA ALA A 22 -3.02 5.48 -7.81
C ALA A 22 -2.64 6.89 -8.31
N ASP A 23 -1.85 6.98 -9.38
CA ASP A 23 -1.52 8.26 -10.03
C ASP A 23 -2.79 8.92 -10.58
N LEU A 24 -3.68 8.15 -11.23
CA LEU A 24 -4.96 8.64 -11.73
C LEU A 24 -5.84 9.16 -10.59
N ALA A 25 -5.91 8.47 -9.45
CA ALA A 25 -6.64 8.95 -8.28
C ALA A 25 -6.11 10.31 -7.79
N GLY A 26 -4.79 10.50 -7.83
CA GLY A 26 -4.14 11.79 -7.54
C GLY A 26 -4.50 12.88 -8.56
N VAL A 27 -4.42 12.59 -9.86
CA VAL A 27 -4.80 13.52 -10.95
C VAL A 27 -6.28 13.91 -10.85
N SER A 28 -7.15 12.96 -10.53
CA SER A 28 -8.59 13.16 -10.33
C SER A 28 -8.94 13.77 -8.98
N ARG A 29 -7.95 14.07 -8.12
CA ARG A 29 -8.13 14.68 -6.79
C ARG A 29 -9.03 13.87 -5.85
N LEU A 30 -9.08 12.55 -6.03
CA LEU A 30 -9.83 11.66 -5.16
C LEU A 30 -9.16 11.63 -3.78
N GLN A 31 -9.88 12.09 -2.76
CA GLN A 31 -9.39 12.08 -1.39
C GLN A 31 -9.50 10.68 -0.80
N TYR A 32 -8.47 10.28 -0.07
CA TYR A 32 -8.41 9.02 0.67
C TYR A 32 -7.60 9.24 1.95
N PRO A 33 -7.74 8.37 2.96
CA PRO A 33 -6.97 8.49 4.20
C PRO A 33 -5.44 8.41 3.96
N PRO A 34 -4.62 9.22 4.64
CA PRO A 34 -3.17 9.31 4.41
C PRO A 34 -2.37 8.16 5.05
N ASN A 35 -3.05 7.10 5.49
CA ASN A 35 -2.50 6.04 6.32
C ASN A 35 -1.84 4.91 5.50
N ILE A 36 -1.87 5.02 4.17
CA ILE A 36 -1.30 4.07 3.21
C ILE A 36 0.03 4.57 2.64
N ARG A 37 1.02 3.68 2.57
CA ARG A 37 2.34 3.96 1.97
C ARG A 37 2.60 2.98 0.83
N VAL A 38 2.74 3.51 -0.38
CA VAL A 38 2.89 2.70 -1.60
C VAL A 38 4.37 2.37 -1.85
N ILE A 39 4.65 1.08 -2.06
CA ILE A 39 5.91 0.54 -2.57
C ILE A 39 5.65 0.07 -4.00
N ARG A 40 6.33 0.70 -4.95
CA ARG A 40 6.22 0.34 -6.38
C ARG A 40 7.04 -0.90 -6.69
N VAL A 41 6.43 -1.87 -7.37
CA VAL A 41 7.09 -3.06 -7.94
C VAL A 41 6.77 -3.15 -9.43
N MET A 42 7.62 -3.82 -10.23
CA MET A 42 7.35 -3.92 -11.67
C MET A 42 6.13 -4.80 -12.00
N CYS A 43 5.84 -5.82 -11.19
CA CYS A 43 4.69 -6.70 -11.33
C CYS A 43 4.32 -7.25 -9.95
N SER A 44 3.04 -7.55 -9.71
CA SER A 44 2.58 -8.21 -8.48
C SER A 44 3.27 -9.56 -8.27
N GLY A 45 3.68 -10.24 -9.35
CA GLY A 45 4.48 -11.47 -9.29
C GLY A 45 5.86 -11.32 -8.63
N ARG A 46 6.34 -10.10 -8.39
CA ARG A 46 7.58 -9.87 -7.62
C ARG A 46 7.40 -10.07 -6.11
N ILE A 47 6.16 -10.04 -5.62
CA ILE A 47 5.83 -10.06 -4.20
C ILE A 47 5.81 -11.52 -3.73
N SER A 48 6.71 -11.87 -2.82
CA SER A 48 6.68 -13.15 -2.10
C SER A 48 6.08 -12.97 -0.70
N PRO A 49 5.64 -14.06 -0.03
CA PRO A 49 5.14 -13.99 1.35
C PRO A 49 6.13 -13.34 2.34
N ASP A 50 7.44 -13.43 2.10
CA ASP A 50 8.47 -12.81 2.95
C ASP A 50 8.33 -11.29 3.04
N PHE A 51 7.91 -10.63 1.96
CA PHE A 51 7.65 -9.19 1.96
C PHE A 51 6.49 -8.82 2.89
N ILE A 52 5.44 -9.64 2.86
CA ILE A 52 4.24 -9.45 3.68
C ILE A 52 4.57 -9.66 5.16
N LEU A 53 5.24 -10.77 5.47
CA LEU A 53 5.68 -11.09 6.83
C LEU A 53 6.64 -10.04 7.36
N LYS A 54 7.55 -9.53 6.51
CA LYS A 54 8.47 -8.46 6.90
C LYS A 54 7.72 -7.15 7.18
N ALA A 55 6.71 -6.80 6.40
CA ALA A 55 5.90 -5.61 6.64
C ALA A 55 5.18 -5.70 8.00
N PHE A 56 4.57 -6.84 8.32
CA PHE A 56 3.99 -7.06 9.65
C PHE A 56 5.03 -7.04 10.77
N GLN A 57 6.20 -7.65 10.57
CA GLN A 57 7.31 -7.59 11.54
C GLN A 57 7.78 -6.16 11.81
N LEU A 58 7.72 -5.28 10.82
CA LEU A 58 8.08 -3.86 10.93
C LEU A 58 6.95 -2.98 11.52
N GLY A 59 5.81 -3.58 11.91
CA GLY A 59 4.70 -2.88 12.55
C GLY A 59 3.68 -2.28 11.59
N ALA A 60 3.50 -2.87 10.41
CA ALA A 60 2.31 -2.60 9.59
C ALA A 60 1.07 -3.23 10.24
N ASP A 61 -0.03 -2.50 10.27
CA ASP A 61 -1.34 -2.99 10.72
C ASP A 61 -2.12 -3.66 9.57
N GLY A 62 -1.72 -3.38 8.33
CA GLY A 62 -2.28 -3.98 7.13
C GLY A 62 -1.32 -3.98 5.95
N VAL A 63 -1.49 -4.95 5.05
CA VAL A 63 -0.75 -5.05 3.80
C VAL A 63 -1.73 -5.17 2.65
N LEU A 64 -1.60 -4.29 1.65
CA LEU A 64 -2.36 -4.33 0.40
C LEU A 64 -1.43 -4.80 -0.73
N ILE A 65 -1.94 -5.69 -1.58
CA ILE A 65 -1.25 -6.09 -2.81
C ILE A 65 -2.21 -5.83 -3.97
N SER A 66 -1.75 -5.06 -4.96
CA SER A 66 -2.54 -4.72 -6.14
C SER A 66 -1.67 -4.81 -7.40
N GLY A 67 -2.18 -5.56 -8.38
CA GLY A 67 -1.50 -5.91 -9.63
C GLY A 67 -2.27 -5.44 -10.85
#